data_AF-A0A4V3CMR5-F1
#
_entry.id   AF-A0A4V3CMR5-F1
#
_cell.length_a   1.000
_cell.length_b   1.000
_cell.length_c   1.000
_cell.angle_alpha   90.00
_cell.angle_beta   90.00
_cell.angle_gamma   90.00
#
_symmetry.space_group_name_H-M   'P 1'
#
loop_
_entity.id
_entity.type
_entity.pdbx_description
1 polymer ?
#
loop_
_entity_poly.entity_id
_entity_poly.type
_entity_poly.pdbx_seq_one_letter_code
_entity_poly.pdbx_strand_id
1 'polypeptide(L)' 'MCEYFVCIGVADNGKPSRFVHREGCKKLNKIEMPMRLGELHSKLHTLELAKSTFNDACFCPHCCIDSNFTSVVF' A
#
# COMPACT_ATOMS: atom_id res chain seq x y z
N MET A 1 -13.93 -10.72 1.18
CA MET A 1 -12.50 -10.43 0.95
C MET A 1 -12.29 -8.91 0.95
N CYS A 2 -11.06 -8.41 0.87
CA CYS A 2 -10.81 -6.98 0.70
C CYS A 2 -10.07 -6.76 -0.62
N GLU A 3 -10.46 -5.73 -1.36
CA GLU A 3 -9.74 -5.33 -2.56
C GLU A 3 -8.57 -4.41 -2.20
N TYR A 4 -7.44 -4.64 -2.86
CA TYR A 4 -6.21 -3.87 -2.66
C TYR A 4 -5.68 -3.27 -3.96
N PHE A 5 -5.05 -2.13 -3.80
CA PHE A 5 -4.54 -1.30 -4.89
C PHE A 5 -3.13 -0.85 -4.58
N VAL A 6 -2.29 -0.72 -5.59
CA VAL A 6 -0.96 -0.13 -5.50
C VAL A 6 -0.97 1.20 -6.21
N CYS A 7 -0.43 2.21 -5.55
CA CYS A 7 -0.31 3.54 -6.10
C CYS A 7 1.11 4.04 -5.99
N ILE A 8 1.59 4.79 -6.98
CA ILE A 8 2.87 5.48 -6.87
C ILE A 8 2.64 6.73 -6.03
N GLY A 9 3.36 6.84 -4.92
CA GLY A 9 3.46 8.03 -4.10
C GLY A 9 4.91 8.45 -3.93
N VAL A 10 5.13 9.47 -3.12
CA VAL A 10 6.48 9.91 -2.74
C VAL A 10 6.70 9.49 -1.30
N ALA A 11 7.74 8.70 -1.05
CA ALA A 11 8.18 8.37 0.30
C ALA A 11 8.85 9.58 0.96
N ASP A 12 9.03 9.55 2.29
CA ASP A 12 9.56 10.68 3.05
C ASP A 12 10.98 11.10 2.63
N ASN A 13 11.72 10.19 1.99
CA ASN A 13 13.03 10.45 1.39
C ASN A 13 12.95 11.11 -0.01
N GLY A 14 11.78 11.57 -0.44
CA GLY A 14 11.55 12.20 -1.73
C GLY A 14 11.56 11.24 -2.94
N LYS A 15 11.75 9.93 -2.72
CA LYS A 15 11.78 8.95 -3.81
C LYS A 15 10.36 8.47 -4.15
N PRO A 16 10.07 8.23 -5.44
CA PRO A 16 8.84 7.55 -5.81
C PRO A 16 8.84 6.14 -5.20
N SER A 17 7.79 5.82 -4.47
CA SER A 17 7.59 4.53 -3.82
C SER A 17 6.14 4.09 -3.98
N ARG A 18 5.92 2.78 -4.01
CA ARG A 18 4.61 2.20 -4.28
C ARG A 18 3.90 1.86 -2.98
N PHE A 19 2.75 2.47 -2.76
CA PHE A 19 1.96 2.28 -1.55
C PHE A 19 0.77 1.37 -1.81
N VAL A 20 0.62 0.35 -0.97
CA VAL A 20 -0.52 -0.57 -0.97
C VAL A 20 -1.66 0.07 -0.18
N HIS A 21 -2.75 0.36 -0.86
CA HIS A 21 -4.00 0.86 -0.33
C HIS A 21 -5.06 -0.23 -0.30
N ARG A 22 -5.90 -0.23 0.74
CA ARG A 22 -7.15 -0.99 0.76
C ARG A 22 -8.26 -0.16 0.12
N GLU A 23 -9.21 -0.84 -0.52
CA GLU A 23 -10.47 -0.24 -0.96
C GLU A 23 -11.09 0.63 0.15
N GLY A 24 -11.54 1.83 -0.21
CA GLY A 24 -12.08 2.82 0.73
C GLY A 24 -11.04 3.75 1.37
N CYS A 25 -9.74 3.63 1.04
CA CYS A 25 -8.75 4.60 1.49
C CYS A 25 -8.98 5.99 0.88
N LYS A 26 -9.09 7.03 1.70
CA LYS A 26 -9.28 8.43 1.22
C LYS A 26 -8.18 8.92 0.28
N LYS A 27 -6.95 8.40 0.41
CA LYS A 27 -5.83 8.74 -0.47
C LYS A 27 -5.93 8.05 -1.83
N LEU A 28 -6.56 6.87 -1.91
CA LEU A 28 -6.77 6.15 -3.17
C LEU A 28 -7.64 6.97 -4.14
N ASN A 29 -8.69 7.62 -3.63
CA ASN A 29 -9.61 8.43 -4.44
C ASN A 29 -8.97 9.68 -5.07
N LYS A 30 -7.77 10.07 -4.63
CA LYS A 30 -7.03 11.21 -5.18
C LYS A 30 -5.98 10.79 -6.22
N ILE A 31 -5.89 9.51 -6.52
CA ILE A 31 -4.87 8.94 -7.40
C ILE A 31 -5.58 8.53 -8.68
N GLU A 32 -5.15 9.09 -9.81
CA GLU A 32 -5.86 8.94 -11.08
C GLU A 32 -5.78 7.52 -11.66
N MET A 33 -4.75 6.75 -11.32
CA MET A 33 -4.54 5.40 -11.88
C MET A 33 -3.97 4.42 -10.84
N PRO A 34 -4.78 3.97 -9.87
CA PRO A 34 -4.37 2.91 -8.96
C PRO A 34 -4.28 1.58 -9.71
N MET A 35 -3.20 0.83 -9.49
CA MET A 35 -3.04 -0.52 -10.01
C MET A 35 -3.74 -1.52 -9.09
N ARG A 36 -4.76 -2.24 -9.58
CA ARG A 36 -5.47 -3.25 -8.80
C ARG A 36 -4.58 -4.49 -8.58
N LEU A 37 -4.37 -4.89 -7.32
CA LEU A 37 -3.72 -6.16 -6.96
C LEU A 37 -4.70 -7.34 -6.95
N GLY A 38 -5.99 -7.04 -6.79
CA GLY A 38 -7.08 -8.02 -6.71
C GLY A 38 -7.69 -8.12 -5.31
N GLU A 39 -8.62 -9.07 -5.17
CA GLU A 39 -9.25 -9.38 -3.90
C GLU A 39 -8.39 -10.36 -3.11
N LEU A 40 -7.90 -9.93 -1.95
CA LEU A 40 -7.02 -10.73 -1.12
C LEU A 40 -7.60 -10.89 0.28
N HIS A 41 -7.27 -12.05 0.89
CA HIS A 41 -7.79 -12.44 2.19
C HIS A 41 -6.98 -11.83 3.35
N SER A 42 -5.71 -11.47 3.12
CA SER A 42 -4.81 -10.98 4.16
C SER A 42 -3.99 -9.79 3.68
N LYS A 43 -3.78 -8.81 4.58
CA LYS A 43 -2.90 -7.66 4.34
C LYS A 43 -1.47 -8.14 4.06
N LEU A 44 -0.96 -9.11 4.83
CA LEU A 44 0.42 -9.62 4.68
C LEU A 44 0.63 -10.22 3.28
N HIS A 45 -0.28 -11.09 2.85
CA HIS A 45 -0.22 -11.69 1.52
C HIS A 45 -0.31 -10.64 0.40
N THR A 46 -1.06 -9.55 0.64
CA THR A 46 -1.10 -8.40 -0.27
C THR A 46 0.24 -7.70 -0.37
N LEU A 47 0.93 -7.47 0.74
CA LEU A 47 2.26 -6.86 0.71
C LEU A 47 3.29 -7.77 0.06
N GLU A 48 3.24 -9.08 0.32
CA GLU A 48 4.14 -10.04 -0.33
C GLU A 48 3.94 -10.03 -1.85
N LEU A 49 2.69 -10.05 -2.32
CA LEU A 49 2.37 -9.96 -3.75
C LEU A 49 2.83 -8.61 -4.34
N ALA A 50 2.57 -7.52 -3.62
CA ALA A 50 3.01 -6.18 -4.03
C ALA A 50 4.54 -6.11 -4.11
N LYS A 51 5.27 -6.66 -3.13
CA LYS A 51 6.74 -6.70 -3.08
C LYS A 51 7.34 -7.61 -4.14
N SER A 52 6.69 -8.72 -4.45
CA SER A 52 7.07 -9.61 -5.54
C SER A 52 6.99 -8.93 -6.90
N THR A 53 6.09 -7.96 -7.06
CA THR A 53 5.95 -7.17 -8.30
C THR A 53 6.80 -5.90 -8.26
N PHE A 54 6.91 -5.30 -7.08
CA PHE A 54 7.51 -4.00 -6.84
C PHE A 54 8.32 -4.04 -5.54
N ASN A 55 9.64 -4.19 -5.65
CA ASN A 55 10.50 -4.38 -4.49
C ASN A 55 10.42 -3.22 -3.45
N ASP A 56 10.05 -2.02 -3.92
CA ASP A 56 9.84 -0.81 -3.13
C ASP A 56 8.41 -0.65 -2.60
N ALA A 57 7.57 -1.69 -2.69
CA ALA A 57 6.20 -1.65 -2.20
C ALA A 57 6.14 -1.61 -0.67
N CYS A 58 5.39 -0.63 -0.17
CA CYS A 58 5.15 -0.38 1.24
C CYS A 58 3.65 -0.34 1.52
N PHE A 59 3.25 -0.65 2.75
CA PHE A 59 1.86 -0.43 3.14
C PHE A 59 1.54 1.06 3.22
N CYS A 60 0.33 1.44 2.81
CA CYS A 60 -0.15 2.78 3.09
C CYS A 60 -0.30 2.96 4.62
N PRO A 61 0.31 4.00 5.20
CA PRO A 61 0.24 4.23 6.64
C PRO A 61 -1.16 4.56 7.15
N HIS A 62 -2.12 4.87 6.26
CA HIS A 62 -3.46 5.31 6.65
C HIS A 62 -4.49 4.17 6.71
N CYS A 63 -4.38 3.17 5.84
CA CYS A 63 -5.40 2.11 5.70
C CYS A 63 -4.86 0.71 5.96
N CYS A 64 -3.54 0.54 5.99
CA CYS A 64 -2.88 -0.75 6.10
C CYS A 64 -1.98 -0.87 7.35
N ILE A 65 -1.81 0.18 8.16
CA ILE A 65 -1.19 0.07 9.49
C ILE A 65 -2.20 -0.57 10.44
N ASP A 66 -1.86 -1.75 10.93
CA ASP A 66 -2.33 -2.19 12.24
C ASP A 66 -1.61 -1.34 13.27
N SER A 67 -2.35 -0.76 14.23
CA SER A 67 -1.85 0.13 15.29
C SER A 67 -0.75 -0.47 16.20
N ASN A 68 -0.21 -1.64 15.85
CA ASN A 68 0.95 -2.29 16.46
C ASN A 68 2.26 -2.14 15.65
N PHE A 69 2.25 -1.47 14.48
CA PHE A 69 3.45 -1.15 13.70
C PHE A 69 3.83 0.33 13.80
N THR A 70 3.59 0.97 14.94
CA THR A 70 4.32 2.18 15.33
C THR A 70 5.72 1.76 15.75
N SER A 71 6.66 1.77 14.80
CA SER A 71 8.10 2.08 14.97
C SER A 71 8.90 1.39 13.89
N VAL A 72 8.91 1.94 12.68
CA VAL A 72 10.16 1.93 11.92
C VAL A 72 10.34 3.31 11.32
N VAL A 73 10.94 4.17 12.13
CA VAL A 73 11.60 5.40 11.71
C VAL A 73 12.83 4.97 10.91
N PHE A 74 12.89 5.32 9.62
CA PHE A 74 14.13 5.40 8.85
C PHE A 74 14.01 6.52 7.81
#